data_AF-A0A539D6N0-F1
#
_entry.id   AF-A0A539D6N0-F1
#
_cell.length_a   1.000
_cell.length_b   1.000
_cell.length_c   1.000
_cell.angle_alpha   90.00
_cell.angle_beta   90.00
_cell.angle_gamma   90.00
#
_symmetry.space_group_name_H-M   'P 1'
#
loop_
_entity.id
_entity.type
_entity.pdbx_description
1 polymer ?
#
loop_
_entity_poly.entity_id
_entity_poly.type
_entity_poly.pdbx_seq_one_letter_code
_entity_poly.pdbx_strand_id
1 'polypeptide(L)'
;MKGQAVTAFGKPLAEITVELPALKGSEALVRVTGCGVCHSDVHIHDGKFDMGKDAPAVELPVQLLPLIMGHEIEGVVEALGPDAAKQNPKVKVGDRVAVFPWIGCHACPACARGEQHLCANNRGLGTRIHGGYADYCHVPVAEALIPCGNLPPGAGGVAMCSGLTGYSAFRKLDGIEKGAAILLVGLGGV
;
A
#
# COMPACT_ATOMS: atom_id res chain seq x y z
N MET A 1 -0.36 17.97 4.47
CA MET A 1 0.84 17.10 4.34
C MET A 1 1.66 17.54 3.15
N LYS A 2 2.98 17.41 3.21
CA LYS A 2 3.87 17.55 2.06
C LYS A 2 4.24 16.17 1.53
N GLY A 3 4.43 16.05 0.22
CA GLY A 3 4.93 14.81 -0.37
C GLY A 3 5.42 14.99 -1.80
N GLN A 4 6.12 13.97 -2.28
CA GLN A 4 6.68 13.89 -3.63
C GLN A 4 5.67 13.19 -4.55
N ALA A 5 5.20 13.91 -5.56
CA ALA A 5 4.14 13.44 -6.44
C ALA A 5 4.58 13.33 -7.90
N VAL A 6 3.99 12.38 -8.60
CA VAL A 6 3.92 12.41 -10.06
C VAL A 6 2.88 13.46 -10.43
N THR A 7 3.32 14.53 -11.09
CA THR A 7 2.45 15.60 -11.62
C THR A 7 2.29 15.50 -13.14
N ALA A 8 3.24 14.84 -13.80
CA ALA A 8 3.18 14.40 -15.19
C ALA A 8 3.99 13.11 -15.31
N PHE A 9 3.48 12.14 -16.06
CA PHE A 9 4.16 10.85 -16.24
C PHE A 9 5.56 11.01 -16.86
N GLY A 10 6.51 10.21 -16.41
CA GLY A 10 7.91 10.20 -16.87
C GLY A 10 8.72 11.44 -16.49
N LYS A 11 8.18 12.36 -15.67
CA LYS A 11 8.88 13.55 -15.18
C LYS A 11 9.34 13.36 -13.75
N PRO A 12 10.46 13.99 -13.34
CA PRO A 12 10.89 13.98 -11.94
C PRO A 12 9.74 14.33 -11.00
N LEU A 13 9.72 13.67 -9.83
CA LEU A 13 8.72 13.95 -8.82
C LEU A 13 8.79 15.42 -8.41
N ALA A 14 7.62 16.00 -8.15
CA ALA A 14 7.49 17.37 -7.67
C ALA A 14 6.91 17.36 -6.25
N GLU A 15 7.45 18.20 -5.38
CA GLU A 15 6.85 18.44 -4.07
C GLU A 15 5.49 19.10 -4.24
N ILE A 16 4.47 18.55 -3.60
CA ILE A 16 3.14 19.15 -3.49
C ILE A 16 2.73 19.24 -2.02
N THR A 17 1.82 20.17 -1.73
CA THR A 17 1.14 20.24 -0.44
C THR A 17 -0.32 19.87 -0.64
N VAL A 18 -0.80 18.92 0.17
CA VAL A 18 -2.19 18.46 0.18
C VAL A 18 -2.81 18.78 1.54
N GLU A 19 -3.98 19.40 1.55
CA GLU A 19 -4.72 19.65 2.80
C GLU A 19 -5.19 18.32 3.40
N LEU A 20 -5.00 18.15 4.70
CA LEU A 20 -5.49 17.00 5.43
C LEU A 20 -6.87 17.33 6.00
N PRO A 21 -7.95 16.64 5.58
CA PRO A 21 -9.26 16.86 6.17
C PRO A 21 -9.29 16.35 7.63
N ALA A 22 -10.28 16.82 8.39
CA ALA A 22 -10.58 16.21 9.68
C ALA A 22 -10.95 14.73 9.49
N LEU A 23 -10.32 13.85 10.27
CA LEU A 23 -10.55 12.41 10.20
C LEU A 23 -11.99 12.06 10.58
N LYS A 24 -12.63 11.21 9.77
CA LYS A 24 -14.01 10.76 9.97
C LYS A 24 -14.06 9.26 10.18
N GLY A 25 -15.10 8.81 10.88
CA GLY A 25 -15.37 7.38 11.07
C GLY A 25 -14.13 6.62 11.52
N SER A 26 -13.73 5.63 10.72
CA SER A 26 -12.56 4.80 11.01
C SER A 26 -11.29 5.20 10.28
N GLU A 27 -11.22 6.40 9.71
CA GLU A 27 -9.99 6.91 9.10
C GLU A 27 -8.86 7.05 10.13
N ALA A 28 -7.63 7.10 9.65
CA ALA A 28 -6.45 7.35 10.45
C ALA A 28 -5.47 8.26 9.72
N LEU A 29 -4.60 8.91 10.48
CA LEU A 29 -3.45 9.63 9.96
C LEU A 29 -2.19 8.95 10.48
N VAL A 30 -1.31 8.55 9.58
CA VAL A 30 -0.01 7.95 9.91
C VAL A 30 1.08 8.95 9.56
N ARG A 31 1.91 9.32 10.52
CA ARG A 31 3.16 10.04 10.25
C ARG A 31 4.17 9.05 9.72
N VAL A 32 4.58 9.22 8.47
CA VAL A 32 5.45 8.25 7.78
C VAL A 32 6.85 8.32 8.36
N THR A 33 7.42 7.17 8.69
CA THR A 33 8.83 7.05 9.14
C THR A 33 9.69 6.35 8.10
N GLY A 34 9.08 5.62 7.17
CA GLY A 34 9.75 5.03 6.03
C GLY A 34 8.73 4.52 5.01
N CYS A 35 9.09 4.58 3.73
CA CYS A 35 8.32 3.95 2.67
C CYS A 35 9.27 3.21 1.73
N GLY A 36 8.98 1.95 1.45
CA GLY A 36 9.73 1.16 0.48
C GLY A 36 9.46 1.63 -0.96
N VAL A 37 10.40 1.29 -1.85
CA VAL A 37 10.30 1.58 -3.29
C VAL A 37 10.13 0.27 -4.03
N CYS A 38 8.98 0.12 -4.68
CA CYS A 38 8.64 -1.07 -5.44
C CYS A 38 8.64 -0.77 -6.94
N HIS A 39 8.91 -1.78 -7.77
CA HIS A 39 8.93 -1.62 -9.22
C HIS A 39 7.58 -1.13 -9.78
N SER A 40 6.46 -1.42 -9.09
CA SER A 40 5.14 -0.88 -9.43
C SER A 40 5.10 0.65 -9.40
N ASP A 41 5.89 1.30 -8.52
CA ASP A 41 5.97 2.76 -8.48
C ASP A 41 6.63 3.32 -9.75
N VAL A 42 7.55 2.56 -10.37
CA VAL A 42 8.17 2.92 -11.66
C VAL A 42 7.14 2.84 -12.79
N HIS A 43 6.33 1.78 -12.83
CA HIS A 43 5.23 1.69 -13.81
C HIS A 43 4.24 2.85 -13.68
N ILE A 44 3.88 3.22 -12.45
CA ILE A 44 2.97 4.34 -12.18
C ILE A 44 3.62 5.67 -12.60
N HIS A 45 4.89 5.88 -12.27
CA HIS A 45 5.65 7.05 -12.69
C HIS A 45 5.68 7.18 -14.21
N ASP A 46 5.95 6.08 -14.93
CA ASP A 46 6.03 6.07 -16.39
C ASP A 46 4.66 6.19 -17.05
N GLY A 47 3.58 6.04 -16.29
CA GLY A 47 2.21 6.12 -16.77
C GLY A 47 1.74 4.87 -17.50
N LYS A 48 2.45 3.75 -17.37
CA LYS A 48 2.11 2.51 -18.07
C LYS A 48 2.62 1.27 -17.35
N PHE A 49 1.85 0.20 -17.43
CA PHE A 49 2.30 -1.14 -17.06
C PHE A 49 2.84 -1.86 -18.29
N ASP A 50 4.16 -2.01 -18.37
CA ASP A 50 4.83 -2.83 -19.38
C ASP A 50 4.85 -4.28 -18.90
N MET A 51 4.04 -5.12 -19.54
CA MET A 51 3.90 -6.53 -19.20
C MET A 51 4.93 -7.42 -19.92
N GLY A 52 5.87 -6.82 -20.65
CA GLY A 52 6.92 -7.50 -21.38
C GLY A 52 6.51 -7.98 -22.79
N LYS A 53 7.44 -8.75 -23.37
CA LYS A 53 7.76 -8.92 -24.82
C LYS A 53 6.64 -9.01 -25.85
N ASP A 54 5.40 -9.32 -25.49
CA ASP A 54 4.31 -9.53 -26.46
C ASP A 54 2.95 -8.97 -26.00
N ALA A 55 2.88 -8.32 -24.84
CA ALA A 55 1.64 -7.76 -24.31
C ALA A 55 1.63 -6.24 -24.53
N PRO A 56 0.52 -5.66 -25.03
CA PRO A 56 0.41 -4.21 -25.13
C PRO A 56 0.52 -3.61 -23.74
N ALA A 57 1.33 -2.57 -23.61
CA ALA A 57 1.42 -1.81 -22.37
C ALA A 57 0.03 -1.25 -22.01
N VAL A 58 -0.30 -1.31 -20.73
CA VAL A 58 -1.56 -0.73 -20.23
C VAL A 58 -1.27 0.68 -19.76
N GLU A 59 -1.68 1.66 -20.55
CA GLU A 59 -1.57 3.09 -20.21
C GLU A 59 -2.48 3.42 -19.02
N LEU A 60 -1.96 4.26 -18.12
CA LEU A 60 -2.68 4.72 -16.95
C LEU A 60 -3.43 6.02 -17.24
N PRO A 61 -4.64 6.18 -16.69
CA PRO A 61 -5.43 7.38 -16.87
C PRO A 61 -4.75 8.59 -16.22
N VAL A 62 -4.59 9.67 -16.98
CA VAL A 62 -4.04 10.96 -16.50
C VAL A 62 -4.82 11.55 -15.32
N GLN A 63 -6.08 11.15 -15.15
CA GLN A 63 -6.95 11.56 -14.03
C GLN A 63 -6.46 11.03 -12.67
N LEU A 64 -5.47 10.13 -12.65
CA LEU A 64 -4.78 9.72 -11.42
C LEU A 64 -3.86 10.82 -10.88
N LEU A 65 -3.46 11.80 -11.71
CA LEU A 65 -2.50 12.83 -11.33
C LEU A 65 -3.19 14.10 -10.77
N PRO A 66 -2.53 14.81 -9.82
CA PRO A 66 -1.24 14.47 -9.22
C PRO A 66 -1.35 13.31 -8.22
N LEU A 67 -0.34 12.44 -8.16
CA LEU A 67 -0.32 11.29 -7.26
C LEU A 67 0.98 11.24 -6.45
N ILE A 68 0.86 11.39 -5.14
CA ILE A 68 1.88 10.94 -4.19
C ILE A 68 1.86 9.41 -4.18
N MET A 69 2.92 8.78 -4.69
CA MET A 69 3.05 7.32 -4.76
C MET A 69 3.50 6.71 -3.41
N GLY A 70 3.95 5.45 -3.43
CA GLY A 70 4.49 4.75 -2.29
C GLY A 70 3.43 3.93 -1.56
N HIS A 71 3.52 2.61 -1.67
CA HIS A 71 2.53 1.67 -1.12
C HIS A 71 3.13 0.69 -0.11
N GLU A 72 4.42 0.81 0.19
CA GLU A 72 5.13 0.03 1.21
C GLU A 72 5.35 0.89 2.46
N ILE A 73 4.27 1.22 3.17
CA ILE A 73 4.26 2.33 4.14
C ILE A 73 4.53 1.81 5.57
N GLU A 74 5.47 2.44 6.26
CA GLU A 74 5.69 2.30 7.70
C GLU A 74 5.66 3.68 8.38
N GLY A 75 5.04 3.75 9.55
CA GLY A 75 4.96 5.01 10.29
C GLY A 75 4.49 4.85 11.72
N VAL A 76 4.14 5.99 12.30
CA VAL A 76 3.54 6.10 13.63
C VAL A 76 2.13 6.65 13.48
N VAL A 77 1.17 6.07 14.19
CA VAL A 77 -0.20 6.59 14.21
C VAL A 77 -0.22 7.96 14.85
N GLU A 78 -0.46 8.98 14.04
CA GLU A 78 -0.53 10.38 14.48
C GLU A 78 -1.92 10.69 15.07
N ALA A 79 -2.97 10.24 14.38
CA ALA A 79 -4.35 10.48 14.78
C ALA A 79 -5.27 9.37 14.29
N LEU A 80 -6.39 9.20 14.99
CA LEU A 80 -7.42 8.22 14.71
C LEU A 80 -8.78 8.92 14.63
N GLY A 81 -9.61 8.50 13.68
CA GLY A 81 -11.00 8.93 13.59
C GLY A 81 -11.85 8.38 14.74
N PRO A 82 -13.06 8.92 14.96
CA PRO A 82 -13.91 8.58 16.10
C PRO A 82 -14.23 7.08 16.27
N ASP A 83 -14.34 6.34 15.17
CA ASP A 83 -14.70 4.91 15.17
C ASP A 83 -13.48 3.99 14.99
N ALA A 84 -12.30 4.57 14.74
CA ALA A 84 -11.10 3.82 14.36
C ALA A 84 -10.64 2.85 15.46
N ALA A 85 -10.64 3.28 16.73
CA ALA A 85 -10.26 2.44 17.86
C ALA A 85 -11.24 1.27 18.08
N LYS A 86 -12.53 1.45 17.73
CA LYS A 86 -13.53 0.38 17.77
C LYS A 86 -13.31 -0.63 16.64
N GLN A 87 -12.95 -0.17 15.44
CA GLN A 87 -12.70 -1.05 14.29
C GLN A 87 -11.39 -1.82 14.45
N ASN A 88 -10.33 -1.17 14.93
CA ASN A 88 -9.02 -1.79 15.16
C ASN A 88 -8.52 -1.54 16.60
N PRO A 89 -8.98 -2.35 17.58
CA PRO A 89 -8.61 -2.17 18.99
C PRO A 89 -7.14 -2.51 19.30
N LYS A 90 -6.40 -3.03 18.32
CA LYS A 90 -4.97 -3.39 18.47
C LYS A 90 -4.05 -2.20 18.27
N VAL A 91 -4.58 -1.05 17.86
CA VAL A 91 -3.80 0.13 17.45
C VAL A 91 -4.31 1.36 18.19
N LYS A 92 -3.39 2.17 18.70
CA LYS A 92 -3.64 3.48 19.30
C LYS A 92 -2.67 4.53 18.75
N VAL A 93 -2.99 5.80 18.97
CA VAL A 93 -2.09 6.92 18.69
C VAL A 93 -0.73 6.69 19.35
N GLY A 94 0.34 6.93 18.60
CA GLY A 94 1.73 6.69 19.02
C GLY A 94 2.26 5.30 18.68
N ASP A 95 1.42 4.34 18.27
CA ASP A 95 1.90 3.01 17.88
C ASP A 95 2.65 3.04 16.55
N ARG A 96 3.71 2.25 16.44
CA ARG A 96 4.42 2.00 15.18
C ARG A 96 3.68 0.93 14.36
N VAL A 97 3.33 1.28 13.13
CA VAL A 97 2.49 0.48 12.25
C VAL A 97 3.03 0.43 10.83
N ALA A 98 2.77 -0.70 10.16
CA ALA A 98 2.79 -0.79 8.71
C ALA A 98 1.37 -0.59 8.19
N VAL A 99 1.23 -0.12 6.95
CA VAL A 99 -0.09 0.12 6.34
C VAL A 99 -0.31 -0.84 5.19
N PHE A 100 -1.35 -1.67 5.29
CA PHE A 100 -1.80 -2.53 4.20
C PHE A 100 -2.40 -1.65 3.07
N PRO A 101 -1.83 -1.66 1.85
CA PRO A 101 -2.17 -0.63 0.85
C PRO A 101 -3.47 -0.89 0.10
N TRP A 102 -3.96 -2.14 0.02
CA TRP A 102 -5.14 -2.49 -0.79
C TRP A 102 -6.45 -2.37 0.00
N ILE A 103 -7.03 -1.18 -0.02
CA ILE A 103 -8.25 -0.87 0.72
C ILE A 103 -9.47 -1.09 -0.18
N GLY A 104 -10.34 -2.03 0.19
CA GLY A 104 -11.56 -2.32 -0.56
C GLY A 104 -12.65 -1.25 -0.40
N CYS A 105 -13.76 -1.42 -1.12
CA CYS A 105 -14.95 -0.60 -0.94
C CYS A 105 -15.88 -1.09 0.19
N HIS A 106 -15.61 -2.28 0.75
CA HIS A 106 -16.42 -2.95 1.79
C HIS A 106 -17.88 -3.26 1.43
N ALA A 107 -18.29 -3.04 0.17
CA ALA A 107 -19.67 -3.25 -0.29
C ALA A 107 -19.80 -4.27 -1.42
N CYS A 108 -18.70 -4.72 -2.03
CA CYS A 108 -18.75 -5.65 -3.15
C CYS A 108 -18.55 -7.12 -2.72
N PRO A 109 -18.92 -8.11 -3.57
CA PRO A 109 -18.76 -9.52 -3.25
C PRO A 109 -17.33 -9.95 -2.90
N ALA A 110 -16.31 -9.36 -3.55
CA ALA A 110 -14.91 -9.64 -3.22
C ALA A 110 -14.56 -9.16 -1.80
N CYS A 111 -15.00 -7.96 -1.43
CA CYS A 111 -14.80 -7.45 -0.07
C CYS A 111 -15.54 -8.28 0.98
N ALA A 112 -16.75 -8.76 0.66
CA ALA A 112 -17.50 -9.64 1.55
C ALA A 112 -16.79 -10.99 1.82
N ARG A 113 -15.93 -11.44 0.89
CA ARG A 113 -15.06 -12.62 1.07
C ARG A 113 -13.70 -12.29 1.72
N GLY A 114 -13.45 -11.04 2.09
CA GLY A 114 -12.15 -10.59 2.58
C GLY A 114 -11.10 -10.40 1.48
N GLU A 115 -11.48 -10.52 0.21
CA GLU A 115 -10.59 -10.40 -0.96
C GLU A 115 -10.53 -8.94 -1.44
N GLN A 116 -10.24 -8.01 -0.53
CA GLN A 116 -10.26 -6.58 -0.84
C GLN A 116 -9.29 -6.18 -1.97
N HIS A 117 -8.19 -6.92 -2.12
CA HIS A 117 -7.23 -6.76 -3.22
C HIS A 117 -7.81 -7.05 -4.61
N LEU A 118 -8.92 -7.80 -4.69
CA LEU A 118 -9.68 -8.05 -5.93
C LEU A 118 -10.82 -7.06 -6.14
N CYS A 119 -10.96 -6.05 -5.26
CA CYS A 119 -12.00 -5.05 -5.38
C CYS A 119 -11.74 -4.14 -6.59
N ALA A 120 -12.69 -4.05 -7.51
CA ALA A 120 -12.62 -3.14 -8.66
C ALA A 120 -12.63 -1.65 -8.25
N ASN A 121 -13.27 -1.34 -7.12
CA ASN A 121 -13.35 0.00 -6.54
C ASN A 121 -12.37 0.18 -5.36
N ASN A 122 -11.22 -0.49 -5.41
CA ASN A 122 -10.22 -0.34 -4.35
C ASN A 122 -9.66 1.09 -4.32
N ARG A 123 -9.27 1.52 -3.12
CA ARG A 123 -8.61 2.79 -2.83
C ARG A 123 -7.16 2.50 -2.46
N GLY A 124 -6.43 1.93 -3.40
CA GLY A 124 -5.02 1.57 -3.22
C GLY A 124 -4.16 2.77 -2.84
N LEU A 125 -3.55 2.74 -1.66
CA LEU A 125 -2.59 3.76 -1.22
C LEU A 125 -1.36 3.74 -2.13
N GLY A 126 -0.91 4.92 -2.58
CA GLY A 126 0.23 5.09 -3.47
C GLY A 126 0.02 4.65 -4.92
N THR A 127 -1.15 4.09 -5.24
CA THR A 127 -1.46 3.53 -6.57
C THR A 127 -2.76 4.08 -7.18
N ARG A 128 -3.71 4.49 -6.34
CA ARG A 128 -4.98 5.15 -6.74
C ARG A 128 -5.31 6.38 -5.92
N ILE A 129 -4.89 6.41 -4.66
CA ILE A 129 -4.95 7.57 -3.78
C ILE A 129 -3.55 7.83 -3.20
N HIS A 130 -3.35 9.01 -2.60
CA HIS A 130 -2.05 9.41 -2.06
C HIS A 130 -1.46 8.39 -1.07
N GLY A 131 -0.19 8.06 -1.26
CA GLY A 131 0.55 7.04 -0.50
C GLY A 131 1.61 7.61 0.44
N GLY A 132 2.67 6.82 0.64
CA GLY A 132 3.69 7.01 1.65
C GLY A 132 4.91 7.85 1.24
N TYR A 133 5.00 8.35 0.01
CA TYR A 133 6.05 9.32 -0.37
C TYR A 133 5.73 10.74 0.14
N ALA A 134 5.30 10.84 1.39
CA ALA A 134 4.85 12.05 2.07
C ALA A 134 5.17 11.98 3.56
N ASP A 135 5.18 13.12 4.24
CA ASP A 135 5.40 13.19 5.70
C ASP A 135 4.26 12.52 6.49
N TYR A 136 3.07 12.49 5.90
CA TYR A 136 1.88 11.84 6.46
C TYR A 136 1.14 11.08 5.37
N CYS A 137 0.45 10.01 5.76
CA CYS A 137 -0.45 9.25 4.92
C CYS A 137 -1.84 9.23 5.56
N HIS A 138 -2.85 9.68 4.82
CA HIS A 138 -4.25 9.50 5.20
C HIS A 138 -4.66 8.07 4.87
N VAL A 139 -5.03 7.31 5.89
CA VAL A 139 -5.44 5.91 5.77
C VAL A 139 -6.96 5.83 5.89
N PRO A 140 -7.68 5.47 4.82
CA PRO A 140 -9.14 5.48 4.82
C PRO A 140 -9.83 4.60 5.86
N VAL A 141 -9.17 3.54 6.35
CA VAL A 141 -9.72 2.59 7.32
C VAL A 141 -8.64 2.10 8.29
N ALA A 142 -8.92 2.15 9.59
CA ALA A 142 -7.97 1.78 10.63
C ALA A 142 -7.61 0.29 10.63
N GLU A 143 -8.45 -0.57 10.04
CA GLU A 143 -8.12 -2.01 9.88
C GLU A 143 -6.88 -2.25 9.01
N ALA A 144 -6.50 -1.28 8.16
CA ALA A 144 -5.29 -1.37 7.35
C ALA A 144 -4.01 -1.14 8.17
N LEU A 145 -4.12 -0.72 9.44
CA LEU A 145 -2.98 -0.50 10.33
C LEU A 145 -2.56 -1.79 11.00
N ILE A 146 -1.35 -2.25 10.69
CA ILE A 146 -0.76 -3.48 11.21
C ILE A 146 0.34 -3.12 12.21
N PRO A 147 0.23 -3.48 13.51
CA PRO A 147 1.30 -3.25 14.47
C PRO A 147 2.62 -3.88 14.02
N CYS A 148 3.70 -3.10 13.97
CA CYS A 148 5.01 -3.61 13.54
C CYS A 148 5.66 -4.55 14.58
N GLY A 149 5.24 -4.50 15.85
CA GLY A 149 5.88 -5.23 16.95
C GLY A 149 7.38 -4.95 17.00
N ASN A 150 8.19 -6.02 17.00
CA ASN A 150 9.64 -5.96 17.10
C ASN A 150 10.35 -6.04 15.74
N LEU A 151 9.65 -5.84 14.62
CA LEU A 151 10.29 -5.82 13.30
C LEU A 151 11.36 -4.72 13.22
N PRO A 152 12.47 -4.94 12.50
CA PRO A 152 13.44 -3.88 12.24
C PRO A 152 12.77 -2.65 11.59
N PRO A 153 13.27 -1.42 11.80
CA PRO A 153 12.78 -0.22 11.11
C PRO A 153 12.70 -0.41 9.59
N GLY A 154 11.59 0.03 8.99
CA GLY A 154 11.32 -0.10 7.55
C GLY A 154 10.85 -1.47 7.08
N ALA A 155 11.14 -2.56 7.81
CA ALA A 155 10.76 -3.91 7.42
C ALA A 155 9.23 -4.11 7.39
N GLY A 156 8.47 -3.35 8.20
CA GLY A 156 7.02 -3.38 8.17
C GLY A 156 6.46 -2.89 6.84
N GLY A 157 7.00 -1.79 6.31
CA GLY A 157 6.57 -1.22 5.02
C GLY A 157 6.79 -2.18 3.85
N VAL A 158 8.01 -2.73 3.73
CA VAL A 158 8.35 -3.70 2.66
C VAL A 158 7.51 -4.97 2.76
N ALA A 159 7.20 -5.43 3.98
CA ALA A 159 6.33 -6.57 4.19
C ALA A 159 4.91 -6.36 3.64
N MET A 160 4.45 -5.11 3.51
CA MET A 160 3.13 -4.76 2.98
C MET A 160 3.01 -4.80 1.45
N CYS A 161 4.08 -5.18 0.73
CA CYS A 161 3.97 -5.50 -0.70
C CYS A 161 4.76 -6.75 -1.06
N SER A 162 6.07 -6.65 -1.25
CA SER A 162 6.85 -7.79 -1.73
C SER A 162 6.82 -8.96 -0.74
N GLY A 163 6.92 -8.67 0.55
CA GLY A 163 6.89 -9.69 1.61
C GLY A 163 5.59 -10.50 1.63
N LEU A 164 4.42 -9.84 1.62
CA LEU A 164 3.14 -10.57 1.56
C LEU A 164 2.89 -11.24 0.21
N THR A 165 3.47 -10.72 -0.88
CA THR A 165 3.36 -11.33 -2.20
C THR A 165 4.11 -12.66 -2.22
N GLY A 166 5.36 -12.67 -1.76
CA GLY A 166 6.14 -13.89 -1.59
C GLY A 166 5.46 -14.86 -0.62
N TYR A 167 5.01 -14.39 0.54
CA TYR A 167 4.29 -15.22 1.51
C TYR A 167 3.01 -15.84 0.94
N SER A 168 2.21 -15.07 0.20
CA SER A 168 0.99 -15.55 -0.46
C SER A 168 1.29 -16.62 -1.51
N ALA A 169 2.37 -16.46 -2.28
CA ALA A 169 2.83 -17.48 -3.23
C ALA A 169 3.21 -18.78 -2.51
N PHE A 170 3.98 -18.71 -1.42
CA PHE A 170 4.33 -19.88 -0.61
C PHE A 170 3.10 -20.54 0.02
N ARG A 171 2.12 -19.76 0.50
CA ARG A 171 0.87 -20.27 1.06
C ARG A 171 0.05 -21.12 0.08
N LYS A 172 0.24 -20.96 -1.23
CA LYS A 172 -0.40 -21.79 -2.28
C LYS A 172 0.26 -23.14 -2.48
N LEU A 173 1.44 -23.37 -1.89
CA LEU A 173 2.12 -24.66 -1.86
C LEU A 173 1.59 -25.57 -0.75
N ASP A 174 0.44 -25.25 -0.15
CA ASP A 174 -0.18 -26.11 0.86
C ASP A 174 -0.49 -27.49 0.27
N GLY A 175 -0.12 -28.55 0.98
CA GLY A 175 -0.30 -29.94 0.53
C GLY A 175 0.77 -30.50 -0.42
N ILE A 176 1.89 -29.80 -0.67
CA ILE A 176 3.02 -30.41 -1.39
C ILE A 176 3.66 -31.54 -0.57
N GLU A 177 4.20 -32.55 -1.26
CA GLU A 177 4.88 -33.68 -0.63
C GLU A 177 6.15 -33.22 0.13
N LYS A 178 6.40 -33.82 1.30
CA LYS A 178 7.62 -33.58 2.05
C LYS A 178 8.83 -33.99 1.21
N GLY A 179 9.74 -33.05 0.97
CA GLY A 179 10.95 -33.28 0.15
C GLY A 179 10.76 -32.93 -1.34
N ALA A 180 9.59 -32.44 -1.74
CA ALA A 180 9.39 -31.89 -3.07
C ALA A 180 10.37 -30.73 -3.33
N ALA A 181 10.96 -30.72 -4.53
CA ALA A 181 11.81 -29.62 -4.97
C ALA A 181 10.94 -28.42 -5.41
N ILE A 182 11.32 -27.22 -4.98
CA ILE A 182 10.67 -25.96 -5.37
C ILE A 182 11.67 -25.17 -6.21
N LEU A 183 11.27 -24.79 -7.43
CA LEU A 183 12.04 -23.88 -8.27
C LEU A 183 11.60 -22.45 -8.00
N LEU A 184 12.54 -21.60 -7.60
CA LEU A 184 12.34 -20.15 -7.50
C LEU A 184 12.95 -19.48 -8.73
N VAL A 185 12.13 -18.78 -9.50
CA VAL A 185 12.58 -18.04 -10.70
C VAL A 185 12.55 -16.55 -10.40
N GLY A 186 13.73 -15.92 -10.43
CA GLY A 186 13.93 -14.54 -9.98
C GLY A 186 14.24 -14.49 -8.48
N LEU A 187 15.28 -13.73 -8.13
CA LEU A 187 15.73 -13.52 -6.75
C LEU A 187 15.80 -12.02 -6.46
N GLY A 188 14.69 -11.33 -6.80
CA GLY A 188 14.53 -9.90 -6.61
C GLY A 188 13.98 -9.57 -5.22
N GLY A 189 13.18 -8.50 -5.12
CA GLY A 189 12.59 -8.08 -3.85
C GLY A 189 11.40 -8.92 -3.36
N VAL A 190 10.81 -9.77 -4.21
CA VAL A 190 9.69 -10.70 -3.91
C VAL A 190 10.22 -12.08 -3.58
#